data_AF-A0A5E3X9N9-F1
#
_entry.id   AF-A0A5E3X9N9-F1
#
_cell.length_a   1.000
_cell.length_b   1.000
_cell.length_c   1.000
_cell.angle_alpha   90.00
_cell.angle_beta   90.00
_cell.angle_gamma   90.00
#
_symmetry.space_group_name_H-M   'P 1'
#
loop_
_entity.id
_entity.type
_entity.pdbx_description
1 polymer ?
#
loop_
_entity_poly.entity_id
_entity_poly.type
_entity_poly.pdbx_seq_one_letter_code
_entity_poly.pdbx_strand_id
1 'polypeptide(L)'
;MSLTTVPIELWQNIALQVVADVISARDIRFSSLALPDSLLEPLEPASFRYPGTFEDSPQQRTKRLYGPHTEACALKISSSPVPSQALWFSKSKDPSPTSTVASLLAIDRRRRRALYDLPEFWEGIALLIPAATSHALKCTERRPTIPLDFTSHLLLCPCILEMLKPHLSKVTRVDVAISGEFSSIPDPPRLLGQWLGFLPDSELQHLEYRYALGDRLDRSRREHHEHRKVQVQVALNPSFVLYGGALRRLNLAVERWDRAIPGDELVLLLSRCPSLEELALQMVLASSNEVPAVALPVSLPRLRYFLLCGELEEWQYLRPKLSIPEAASIHADLVLPELDLFLNDVDRFAAEGSLSWLSGVGFPSCRVVILHYQTKTPTDRPPDNETPELVTLTFAASEEEAWAEKDPERTSHRWTFTIRFPGLVLNTRYPAGPGADPRDSRSILSHELLVSSICQGIDRSATQVPAIDLKTTEVFIVKAGGRLRPMVDLYHLTRHFPNLKVLVLYGVFNRDSYALKNAIRELRDGTWRSIERVCLPDYDGSGWYMDRFVGQEEHEVQFSTSCTLDDGTCIVNIGLGLVNLHD
;
A
#
# COMPACT_ATOMS: atom_id res chain seq x y z
N MET A 1 -1.64 -32.91 26.21
CA MET A 1 -0.60 -33.10 27.25
C MET A 1 -0.27 -31.74 27.87
N SER A 2 0.27 -31.68 29.09
CA SER A 2 0.70 -30.40 29.67
C SER A 2 2.13 -30.05 29.24
N LEU A 3 2.41 -28.78 28.94
CA LEU A 3 3.78 -28.29 28.73
C LEU A 3 4.66 -28.47 29.97
N THR A 4 4.07 -28.59 31.17
CA THR A 4 4.79 -28.84 32.43
C THR A 4 5.30 -30.28 32.60
N THR A 5 4.90 -31.22 31.74
CA THR A 5 5.37 -32.63 31.76
C THR A 5 6.38 -32.95 30.66
N VAL A 6 6.71 -31.99 29.80
CA VAL A 6 7.66 -32.14 28.67
C VAL A 6 9.12 -32.00 29.16
N PRO A 7 10.09 -32.75 28.62
CA PRO A 7 11.53 -32.53 28.87
C PRO A 7 11.95 -31.07 28.63
N ILE A 8 13.01 -30.60 29.29
CA ILE A 8 13.40 -29.18 29.25
C ILE A 8 13.89 -28.79 27.86
N GLU A 9 14.63 -29.68 27.23
CA GLU A 9 15.26 -29.55 25.92
C GLU A 9 14.17 -29.47 24.83
N LEU A 10 13.17 -30.36 24.90
CA LEU A 10 12.03 -30.33 23.99
C LEU A 10 11.15 -29.08 24.22
N TRP A 11 11.03 -28.62 25.48
CA TRP A 11 10.32 -27.37 25.78
C TRP A 11 11.08 -26.11 25.31
N GLN A 12 12.42 -26.09 25.38
CA GLN A 12 13.24 -25.02 24.80
C GLN A 12 13.05 -24.95 23.28
N ASN A 13 13.05 -26.09 22.59
CA ASN A 13 12.79 -26.15 21.15
C ASN A 13 11.37 -25.67 20.79
N ILE A 14 10.34 -26.06 21.57
CA ILE A 14 8.98 -25.52 21.41
C ILE A 14 8.95 -24.01 21.63
N ALA A 15 9.66 -23.48 22.62
CA ALA A 15 9.70 -22.05 22.91
C ALA A 15 10.39 -21.25 21.79
N LEU A 16 11.49 -21.76 21.24
CA LEU A 16 12.17 -21.19 20.08
C LEU A 16 11.28 -21.23 18.83
N GLN A 17 10.65 -22.37 18.53
CA GLN A 17 9.75 -22.51 17.37
C GLN A 17 8.56 -21.55 17.48
N VAL A 18 7.92 -21.45 18.64
CA VAL A 18 6.81 -20.51 18.86
C VAL A 18 7.25 -19.06 18.67
N VAL A 19 8.43 -18.67 19.14
CA VAL A 19 8.96 -17.31 18.91
C VAL A 19 9.26 -17.10 17.42
N ALA A 20 9.89 -18.07 16.75
CA ALA A 20 10.18 -18.01 15.32
C ALA A 20 8.91 -17.90 14.47
N ASP A 21 7.91 -18.77 14.67
CA ASP A 21 6.62 -18.72 13.97
C ASP A 21 5.92 -17.36 14.16
N VAL A 22 6.05 -16.78 15.35
CA VAL A 22 5.48 -15.49 15.71
C VAL A 22 6.25 -14.31 15.10
N ILE A 23 7.54 -14.46 14.76
CA ILE A 23 8.34 -13.49 13.99
C ILE A 23 8.10 -13.65 12.49
N SER A 24 8.24 -14.86 11.94
CA SER A 24 8.04 -15.14 10.50
C SER A 24 6.65 -14.73 10.03
N ALA A 25 5.62 -14.91 10.88
CA ALA A 25 4.28 -14.41 10.59
C ALA A 25 4.13 -12.89 10.68
N ARG A 26 5.15 -12.10 11.04
CA ARG A 26 5.16 -10.62 11.07
C ARG A 26 5.95 -9.99 9.93
N ASP A 27 6.99 -10.64 9.41
CA ASP A 27 7.78 -10.08 8.30
C ASP A 27 6.95 -9.78 7.06
N ILE A 28 5.84 -10.50 6.88
CA ILE A 28 4.85 -10.31 5.82
C ILE A 28 3.92 -9.10 6.09
N ARG A 29 3.84 -8.59 7.34
CA ARG A 29 2.82 -7.59 7.78
C ARG A 29 3.31 -6.14 7.87
N PHE A 30 4.62 -5.92 7.94
CA PHE A 30 5.22 -4.58 8.06
C PHE A 30 5.96 -4.15 6.79
N SER A 31 6.68 -5.08 6.14
CA SER A 31 7.52 -4.87 4.95
C SER A 31 6.85 -4.17 3.76
N SER A 32 5.53 -4.24 3.65
CA SER A 32 4.74 -3.37 2.79
C SER A 32 4.29 -2.13 3.57
N LEU A 33 4.78 -0.95 3.14
CA LEU A 33 4.06 0.31 3.34
C LEU A 33 2.81 0.28 2.42
N ALA A 34 1.89 -0.64 2.70
CA ALA A 34 0.61 -0.84 2.03
C ALA A 34 -0.38 0.26 2.45
N LEU A 35 -0.01 1.50 2.13
CA LEU A 35 -0.90 2.64 2.16
C LEU A 35 -1.25 2.89 0.67
N PRO A 36 -2.23 2.14 0.17
CA PRO A 36 -3.39 2.83 -0.39
C PRO A 36 -4.58 2.84 0.57
N ASP A 37 -4.67 1.79 1.41
CA ASP A 37 -5.78 1.45 2.31
C ASP A 37 -5.87 2.32 3.57
N SER A 38 -4.76 2.89 4.06
CA SER A 38 -4.74 3.62 5.34
C SER A 38 -5.22 5.07 5.24
N LEU A 39 -5.29 5.61 4.03
CA LEU A 39 -5.89 6.91 3.76
C LEU A 39 -7.42 6.82 3.64
N LEU A 40 -7.94 5.60 3.78
CA LEU A 40 -9.32 5.23 3.61
C LEU A 40 -9.87 4.92 4.99
N GLU A 41 -11.13 5.28 5.22
CA GLU A 41 -11.74 5.02 6.52
C GLU A 41 -11.79 3.49 6.74
N PRO A 42 -11.46 2.99 7.96
CA PRO A 42 -11.63 1.58 8.26
C PRO A 42 -13.12 1.28 8.28
N LEU A 43 -13.61 0.63 7.22
CA LEU A 43 -15.02 0.22 7.11
C LEU A 43 -15.44 -0.60 8.32
N GLU A 44 -16.69 -0.42 8.76
CA GLU A 44 -17.20 -1.14 9.91
C GLU A 44 -17.08 -2.66 9.74
N PRO A 45 -16.72 -3.43 10.79
CA PRO A 45 -16.40 -4.86 10.69
C PRO A 45 -17.48 -5.75 10.07
N ALA A 46 -18.73 -5.30 10.02
CA ALA A 46 -19.87 -6.03 9.46
C ALA A 46 -19.97 -5.98 7.91
N SER A 47 -19.18 -5.15 7.23
CA SER A 47 -19.36 -4.83 5.81
C SER A 47 -18.53 -5.66 4.81
N PHE A 48 -17.65 -6.56 5.26
CA PHE A 48 -16.61 -7.16 4.41
C PHE A 48 -16.94 -8.54 3.79
N ARG A 49 -17.08 -8.56 2.45
CA ARG A 49 -16.82 -9.67 1.49
C ARG A 49 -16.53 -9.04 0.11
N TYR A 50 -15.70 -9.56 -0.79
CA TYR A 50 -14.60 -10.54 -0.74
C TYR A 50 -13.61 -10.18 -1.88
N PRO A 51 -12.30 -10.46 -1.78
CA PRO A 51 -11.36 -10.32 -2.89
C PRO A 51 -11.15 -11.63 -3.68
N GLY A 52 -11.04 -11.54 -5.00
CA GLY A 52 -10.69 -12.65 -5.90
C GLY A 52 -9.22 -13.08 -5.79
N THR A 53 -8.94 -13.93 -4.80
CA THR A 53 -7.86 -14.94 -4.79
C THR A 53 -6.52 -14.61 -5.47
N PHE A 54 -5.60 -13.99 -4.72
CA PHE A 54 -4.35 -14.67 -4.35
C PHE A 54 -4.07 -14.42 -2.86
N GLU A 55 -3.77 -15.51 -2.14
CA GLU A 55 -3.40 -15.66 -0.72
C GLU A 55 -3.41 -14.43 0.23
N ASP A 56 -4.60 -13.94 0.60
CA ASP A 56 -4.79 -13.22 1.86
C ASP A 56 -5.88 -13.93 2.68
N SER A 57 -5.44 -14.88 3.51
CA SER A 57 -6.33 -15.82 4.19
C SER A 57 -7.28 -15.10 5.17
N PRO A 58 -8.48 -15.66 5.47
CA PRO A 58 -9.32 -15.15 6.56
C PRO A 58 -8.62 -15.21 7.95
N GLN A 59 -7.51 -15.96 8.04
CA GLN A 59 -6.62 -16.03 9.22
C GLN A 59 -5.64 -14.83 9.31
N GLN A 60 -5.48 -14.03 8.24
CA GLN A 60 -4.80 -12.72 8.26
C GLN A 60 -5.75 -11.57 8.63
N ARG A 61 -7.00 -11.58 8.17
CA ARG A 61 -7.97 -10.53 8.56
C ARG A 61 -8.32 -10.56 10.06
N THR A 62 -8.38 -11.73 10.67
CA THR A 62 -8.48 -11.88 12.15
C THR A 62 -7.21 -11.43 12.91
N LYS A 63 -6.10 -11.16 12.20
CA LYS A 63 -4.90 -10.51 12.75
C LYS A 63 -4.85 -8.99 12.51
N ARG A 64 -5.75 -8.40 11.70
CA ARG A 64 -5.95 -6.95 11.62
C ARG A 64 -6.87 -6.49 12.76
N LEU A 65 -6.34 -6.52 13.98
CA LEU A 65 -6.92 -5.76 15.09
C LEU A 65 -6.65 -4.26 14.86
N TYR A 66 -7.56 -3.59 14.15
CA TYR A 66 -7.91 -2.20 14.46
C TYR A 66 -8.66 -2.21 15.81
N GLY A 67 -7.95 -2.60 16.87
CA GLY A 67 -8.41 -2.35 18.22
C GLY A 67 -8.26 -0.86 18.52
N PRO A 68 -9.11 -0.27 19.38
CA PRO A 68 -8.76 1.00 20.01
C PRO A 68 -7.39 0.82 20.65
N HIS A 69 -6.47 1.76 20.39
CA HIS A 69 -5.04 1.65 20.66
C HIS A 69 -4.75 0.83 21.93
N THR A 70 -4.29 -0.41 21.77
CA THR A 70 -3.88 -1.25 22.89
C THR A 70 -2.53 -0.76 23.40
N GLU A 71 -2.58 0.34 24.16
CA GLU A 71 -1.45 0.96 24.84
C GLU A 71 -0.63 -0.11 25.55
N ALA A 72 0.60 -0.30 25.08
CA ALA A 72 1.52 -1.21 25.74
C ALA A 72 2.18 -0.51 26.94
N CYS A 73 1.45 -0.52 28.05
CA CYS A 73 1.85 -0.12 29.41
C CYS A 73 2.00 1.39 29.71
N ALA A 74 0.98 1.92 30.39
CA ALA A 74 1.11 3.02 31.37
C ALA A 74 1.73 2.55 32.73
N LEU A 75 2.17 1.29 32.84
CA LEU A 75 2.65 0.69 34.09
C LEU A 75 4.16 0.50 34.08
N LYS A 76 4.83 1.07 35.10
CA LYS A 76 6.28 1.06 35.33
C LYS A 76 6.93 -0.28 34.97
N ILE A 77 7.89 -0.23 34.04
CA ILE A 77 8.81 -1.33 33.71
C ILE A 77 9.47 -1.82 35.00
N SER A 78 9.10 -3.00 35.47
CA SER A 78 9.63 -3.55 36.71
C SER A 78 10.89 -4.36 36.44
N SER A 79 11.92 -4.22 37.28
CA SER A 79 13.14 -5.06 37.25
C SER A 79 12.92 -6.51 37.72
N SER A 80 11.66 -6.95 37.83
CA SER A 80 11.27 -8.27 38.33
C SER A 80 11.37 -9.34 37.23
N PRO A 81 11.87 -10.56 37.52
CA PRO A 81 11.98 -11.66 36.55
C PRO A 81 10.63 -12.27 36.12
N VAL A 82 9.51 -11.71 36.60
CA VAL A 82 8.17 -11.99 36.06
C VAL A 82 7.45 -10.65 35.88
N PRO A 83 7.25 -10.19 34.64
CA PRO A 83 6.39 -9.05 34.38
C PRO A 83 4.97 -9.34 34.85
N SER A 84 4.32 -8.38 35.51
CA SER A 84 2.90 -8.48 35.89
C SER A 84 2.00 -8.73 34.68
N GLN A 85 2.35 -8.19 33.51
CA GLN A 85 1.72 -8.50 32.23
C GLN A 85 1.78 -9.99 31.88
N ALA A 86 2.90 -10.70 32.09
CA ALA A 86 3.00 -12.11 31.73
C ALA A 86 2.04 -12.99 32.56
N LEU A 87 1.86 -12.65 33.85
CA LEU A 87 0.88 -13.28 34.75
C LEU A 87 -0.57 -12.87 34.46
N TRP A 88 -0.79 -11.77 33.75
CA TRP A 88 -2.10 -11.32 33.29
C TRP A 88 -2.47 -12.06 31.99
N PHE A 89 -1.58 -12.07 30.99
CA PHE A 89 -1.75 -12.81 29.74
C PHE A 89 -1.97 -14.30 29.97
N SER A 90 -1.23 -14.93 30.89
CA SER A 90 -1.43 -16.36 31.23
C SER A 90 -2.78 -16.69 31.90
N LYS A 91 -3.57 -15.66 32.24
CA LYS A 91 -4.95 -15.77 32.75
C LYS A 91 -5.98 -15.22 31.76
N SER A 92 -5.53 -14.59 30.68
CA SER A 92 -6.38 -14.07 29.61
C SER A 92 -6.88 -15.21 28.73
N LYS A 93 -8.02 -15.00 28.05
CA LYS A 93 -8.48 -15.88 26.97
C LYS A 93 -8.04 -15.37 25.59
N ASP A 94 -7.07 -14.47 25.54
CA ASP A 94 -6.58 -13.86 24.31
C ASP A 94 -5.78 -14.92 23.50
N PRO A 95 -6.20 -15.26 22.26
CA PRO A 95 -5.47 -16.18 21.40
C PRO A 95 -4.27 -15.52 20.68
N SER A 96 -3.92 -14.28 21.01
CA SER A 96 -2.84 -13.57 20.32
C SER A 96 -1.48 -14.29 20.41
N PRO A 97 -0.61 -14.10 19.39
CA PRO A 97 0.80 -14.49 19.45
C PRO A 97 1.50 -14.02 20.73
N THR A 98 1.19 -12.81 21.18
CA THR A 98 1.78 -12.16 22.37
C THR A 98 1.32 -12.85 23.66
N SER A 99 0.04 -13.22 23.76
CA SER A 99 -0.50 -14.02 24.87
C SER A 99 0.15 -15.40 24.95
N THR A 100 0.41 -16.03 23.79
CA THR A 100 1.09 -17.33 23.70
C THR A 100 2.54 -17.25 24.22
N VAL A 101 3.30 -16.26 23.73
CA VAL A 101 4.69 -16.03 24.17
C VAL A 101 4.75 -15.62 25.66
N ALA A 102 3.83 -14.77 26.12
CA ALA A 102 3.73 -14.39 27.54
C ALA A 102 3.41 -15.59 28.44
N SER A 103 2.60 -16.54 27.95
CA SER A 103 2.29 -17.78 28.66
C SER A 103 3.50 -18.72 28.80
N LEU A 104 4.38 -18.78 27.80
CA LEU A 104 5.68 -19.47 27.91
C LEU A 104 6.55 -18.87 29.02
N LEU A 105 6.59 -17.53 29.12
CA LEU A 105 7.29 -16.84 30.21
C LEU A 105 6.62 -17.07 31.58
N ALA A 106 5.30 -17.25 31.63
CA ALA A 106 4.57 -17.41 32.89
C ALA A 106 4.70 -18.80 33.55
N ILE A 107 5.10 -19.85 32.80
CA ILE A 107 4.89 -21.27 33.13
C ILE A 107 5.41 -21.74 34.51
N ASP A 108 6.71 -21.98 34.68
CA ASP A 108 7.32 -22.40 35.94
C ASP A 108 8.78 -21.88 36.05
N ARG A 109 9.30 -21.79 37.28
CA ARG A 109 10.62 -21.19 37.54
C ARG A 109 11.80 -21.99 36.97
N ARG A 110 11.69 -23.32 36.85
CA ARG A 110 12.76 -24.19 36.32
C ARG A 110 12.84 -24.05 34.81
N ARG A 111 11.70 -24.13 34.13
CA ARG A 111 11.62 -23.92 32.67
C ARG A 111 12.01 -22.50 32.28
N ARG A 112 11.44 -21.47 32.92
CA ARG A 112 11.82 -20.05 32.66
C ARG A 112 13.34 -19.83 32.71
N ARG A 113 14.03 -20.43 33.68
CA ARG A 113 15.50 -20.34 33.79
C ARG A 113 16.23 -20.97 32.61
N ALA A 114 15.73 -22.05 32.03
CA ALA A 114 16.32 -22.68 30.85
C ALA A 114 16.24 -21.80 29.58
N LEU A 115 15.42 -20.74 29.57
CA LEU A 115 15.43 -19.75 28.48
C LEU A 115 16.50 -18.67 28.67
N TYR A 116 17.01 -18.45 29.88
CA TYR A 116 17.95 -17.33 30.16
C TYR A 116 19.29 -17.46 29.41
N ASP A 117 19.61 -18.67 28.97
CA ASP A 117 20.82 -19.01 28.23
C ASP A 117 20.55 -19.24 26.72
N LEU A 118 19.38 -18.82 26.24
CA LEU A 118 18.98 -18.80 24.82
C LEU A 118 18.76 -17.35 24.33
N PRO A 119 19.81 -16.61 23.98
CA PRO A 119 19.71 -15.24 23.43
C PRO A 119 18.73 -15.12 22.25
N GLU A 120 18.66 -16.13 21.39
CA GLU A 120 17.81 -16.21 20.21
C GLU A 120 16.31 -16.12 20.57
N PHE A 121 15.94 -16.69 21.73
CA PHE A 121 14.59 -16.58 22.27
C PHE A 121 14.28 -15.17 22.81
N TRP A 122 15.28 -14.48 23.38
CA TRP A 122 15.09 -13.16 23.99
C TRP A 122 15.12 -12.02 22.97
N GLU A 123 15.91 -12.14 21.91
CA GLU A 123 15.92 -11.23 20.76
C GLU A 123 14.50 -11.09 20.21
N GLY A 124 13.91 -12.24 19.85
CA GLY A 124 12.54 -12.34 19.36
C GLY A 124 11.44 -11.88 20.31
N ILE A 125 11.74 -11.60 21.59
CA ILE A 125 10.77 -11.19 22.61
C ILE A 125 10.93 -9.73 23.04
N ALA A 126 12.10 -9.13 22.80
CA ALA A 126 12.52 -7.88 23.43
C ALA A 126 11.48 -6.76 23.29
N LEU A 127 10.81 -6.63 22.15
CA LEU A 127 9.77 -5.63 21.93
C LEU A 127 8.35 -6.19 21.73
N LEU A 128 8.15 -7.50 21.94
CA LEU A 128 6.82 -8.12 21.93
C LEU A 128 6.09 -7.95 23.27
N ILE A 129 6.87 -7.93 24.34
CA ILE A 129 6.39 -7.79 25.72
C ILE A 129 7.19 -6.65 26.34
N PRO A 130 6.72 -5.38 26.25
CA PRO A 130 7.48 -4.21 26.69
C PRO A 130 7.92 -4.24 28.16
N ALA A 131 7.18 -4.93 29.02
CA ALA A 131 7.58 -5.15 30.41
C ALA A 131 8.72 -6.20 30.60
N ALA A 132 9.10 -6.93 29.55
CA ALA A 132 10.24 -7.86 29.53
C ALA A 132 11.48 -7.28 28.83
N THR A 133 11.37 -6.16 28.09
CA THR A 133 12.44 -5.57 27.25
C THR A 133 13.78 -5.42 27.98
N SER A 134 13.79 -4.84 29.18
CA SER A 134 15.02 -4.65 29.96
C SER A 134 15.72 -5.97 30.34
N HIS A 135 14.97 -7.07 30.49
CA HIS A 135 15.56 -8.39 30.74
C HIS A 135 16.05 -9.04 29.44
N ALA A 136 15.24 -8.95 28.38
CA ALA A 136 15.57 -9.48 27.06
C ALA A 136 16.89 -8.92 26.53
N LEU A 137 17.07 -7.60 26.58
CA LEU A 137 18.31 -6.92 26.17
C LEU A 137 19.53 -7.42 26.94
N LYS A 138 19.42 -7.61 28.26
CA LYS A 138 20.50 -8.17 29.11
C LYS A 138 20.82 -9.64 28.81
N CYS A 139 19.89 -10.38 28.21
CA CYS A 139 20.10 -11.75 27.78
C CYS A 139 20.71 -11.82 26.38
N THR A 140 20.28 -10.96 25.44
CA THR A 140 20.84 -10.89 24.08
C THR A 140 22.27 -10.37 24.06
N GLU A 141 22.59 -9.35 24.88
CA GLU A 141 23.95 -8.79 24.99
C GLU A 141 25.05 -9.82 25.35
N ARG A 142 24.67 -10.99 25.87
CA ARG A 142 25.60 -12.08 26.22
C ARG A 142 26.25 -12.76 25.01
N ARG A 143 25.70 -12.58 23.80
CA ARG A 143 26.28 -13.10 22.54
C ARG A 143 26.46 -11.96 21.54
N PRO A 144 27.64 -11.32 21.45
CA PRO A 144 27.87 -10.18 20.57
C PRO A 144 27.87 -10.52 19.06
N THR A 145 27.78 -11.81 18.70
CA THR A 145 27.72 -12.28 17.31
C THR A 145 26.30 -12.41 16.76
N ILE A 146 25.28 -12.29 17.61
CA ILE A 146 23.88 -12.36 17.19
C ILE A 146 23.42 -10.92 16.87
N PRO A 147 22.80 -10.67 15.71
CA PRO A 147 22.18 -9.39 15.40
C PRO A 147 21.13 -9.00 16.46
N LEU A 148 20.73 -7.73 16.49
CA LEU A 148 19.61 -7.29 17.31
C LEU A 148 18.52 -6.73 16.42
N ASP A 149 17.38 -7.43 16.38
CA ASP A 149 16.19 -6.97 15.68
C ASP A 149 15.14 -6.44 16.68
N PHE A 150 14.78 -5.17 16.51
CA PHE A 150 13.86 -4.42 17.37
C PHE A 150 12.50 -4.27 16.69
N THR A 151 11.70 -5.35 16.72
CA THR A 151 10.38 -5.42 16.07
C THR A 151 9.20 -5.37 17.07
N SER A 152 8.21 -4.50 16.84
CA SER A 152 6.98 -4.45 17.64
C SER A 152 5.72 -4.21 16.83
N HIS A 153 4.67 -4.93 17.21
CA HIS A 153 3.30 -4.75 16.71
C HIS A 153 2.45 -3.86 17.64
N LEU A 154 3.04 -3.34 18.71
CA LEU A 154 2.39 -2.55 19.75
C LEU A 154 2.80 -1.09 19.60
N LEU A 155 1.90 -0.18 19.98
CA LEU A 155 2.25 1.23 20.13
C LEU A 155 3.13 1.40 21.37
N LEU A 156 4.42 1.64 21.15
CA LEU A 156 5.42 1.72 22.21
C LEU A 156 5.38 3.08 22.92
N CYS A 157 5.47 3.04 24.25
CA CYS A 157 5.72 4.22 25.06
C CYS A 157 7.14 4.76 24.79
N PRO A 158 7.35 6.08 24.71
CA PRO A 158 8.68 6.68 24.50
C PRO A 158 9.78 6.25 25.48
N CYS A 159 9.43 5.79 26.70
CA CYS A 159 10.40 5.26 27.65
C CYS A 159 11.08 3.94 27.19
N ILE A 160 10.47 3.22 26.24
CA ILE A 160 11.07 2.03 25.62
C ILE A 160 12.28 2.45 24.77
N LEU A 161 12.18 3.56 24.02
CA LEU A 161 13.25 4.03 23.14
C LEU A 161 14.54 4.35 23.92
N GLU A 162 14.45 5.00 25.08
CA GLU A 162 15.61 5.25 25.95
C GLU A 162 16.26 3.95 26.48
N MET A 163 15.50 2.86 26.63
CA MET A 163 16.09 1.55 26.94
C MET A 163 16.76 0.89 25.73
N LEU A 164 16.30 1.17 24.51
CA LEU A 164 16.91 0.63 23.28
C LEU A 164 18.21 1.35 22.92
N LYS A 165 18.31 2.65 23.22
CA LYS A 165 19.42 3.55 22.89
C LYS A 165 20.83 2.98 23.10
N PRO A 166 21.19 2.32 24.23
CA PRO A 166 22.55 1.82 24.45
C PRO A 166 22.95 0.71 23.47
N HIS A 167 21.96 0.04 22.88
CA HIS A 167 22.16 -1.16 22.06
C HIS A 167 22.10 -0.86 20.55
N LEU A 168 21.65 0.35 20.14
CA LEU A 168 21.45 0.73 18.73
C LEU A 168 22.67 0.51 17.82
N SER A 169 23.89 0.57 18.34
CA SER A 169 25.12 0.32 17.58
C SER A 169 25.23 -1.11 17.01
N LYS A 170 24.49 -2.08 17.58
CA LYS A 170 24.45 -3.50 17.16
C LYS A 170 23.14 -3.89 16.47
N VAL A 171 22.21 -2.96 16.32
CA VAL A 171 20.88 -3.22 15.79
C VAL A 171 20.93 -3.29 14.28
N THR A 172 20.41 -4.38 13.71
CA THR A 172 20.31 -4.61 12.27
C THR A 172 18.97 -4.16 11.72
N ARG A 173 17.91 -4.28 12.52
CA ARG A 173 16.55 -3.88 12.16
C ARG A 173 15.84 -3.15 13.29
N VAL A 174 15.18 -2.06 12.95
CA VAL A 174 14.14 -1.42 13.78
C VAL A 174 12.83 -1.51 13.02
N ASP A 175 11.75 -1.90 13.70
CA ASP A 175 10.38 -1.92 13.20
C ASP A 175 9.44 -1.61 14.37
N VAL A 176 9.03 -0.34 14.51
CA VAL A 176 8.30 0.13 15.71
C VAL A 176 7.19 1.13 15.42
N ALA A 177 6.04 0.95 16.08
CA ALA A 177 5.05 2.00 16.24
C ALA A 177 5.32 2.77 17.55
N ILE A 178 5.30 4.10 17.53
CA ILE A 178 5.62 4.97 18.68
C ILE A 178 4.45 5.91 18.97
N SER A 179 4.02 5.98 20.24
CA SER A 179 3.00 6.95 20.67
C SER A 179 3.57 8.36 20.81
N GLY A 180 2.88 9.36 20.27
CA GLY A 180 3.09 10.77 20.63
C GLY A 180 2.48 11.15 21.99
N GLU A 181 1.61 10.32 22.55
CA GLU A 181 0.89 10.59 23.79
C GLU A 181 1.55 9.92 25.01
N PHE A 182 1.27 10.46 26.20
CA PHE A 182 1.66 9.91 27.51
C PHE A 182 3.16 9.92 27.89
N SER A 183 3.96 10.90 27.45
CA SER A 183 5.32 11.06 28.02
C SER A 183 5.77 12.50 28.24
N SER A 184 6.69 12.67 29.20
CA SER A 184 7.45 13.91 29.41
C SER A 184 8.70 13.99 28.51
N ILE A 185 8.86 13.08 27.56
CA ILE A 185 9.97 13.04 26.61
C ILE A 185 9.58 13.90 25.40
N PRO A 186 10.30 15.00 25.10
CA PRO A 186 9.98 15.85 23.97
C PRO A 186 10.38 15.18 22.64
N ASP A 187 9.37 14.91 21.82
CA ASP A 187 9.50 14.42 20.44
C ASP A 187 10.32 13.12 20.27
N PRO A 188 9.73 11.95 20.60
CA PRO A 188 10.41 10.66 20.57
C PRO A 188 10.96 10.23 19.19
N PRO A 189 10.24 10.43 18.06
CA PRO A 189 10.81 10.18 16.73
C PRO A 189 12.07 10.99 16.44
N ARG A 190 12.10 12.28 16.80
CA ARG A 190 13.30 13.11 16.60
C ARG A 190 14.48 12.62 17.45
N LEU A 191 14.25 12.16 18.68
CA LEU A 191 15.30 11.54 19.49
C LEU A 191 15.88 10.28 18.84
N LEU A 192 15.04 9.41 18.27
CA LEU A 192 15.50 8.25 17.49
C LEU A 192 16.35 8.70 16.29
N GLY A 193 15.87 9.68 15.52
CA GLY A 193 16.61 10.27 14.40
C GLY A 193 18.00 10.78 14.81
N GLN A 194 18.06 11.58 15.88
CA GLN A 194 19.32 12.10 16.42
C GLN A 194 20.28 10.99 16.86
N TRP A 195 19.80 9.94 17.55
CA TRP A 195 20.66 8.84 17.99
C TRP A 195 21.21 8.02 16.81
N LEU A 196 20.40 7.80 15.77
CA LEU A 196 20.86 7.16 14.54
C LEU A 196 21.82 8.06 13.75
N GLY A 197 21.61 9.38 13.75
CA GLY A 197 22.53 10.36 13.17
C GLY A 197 23.87 10.49 13.89
N PHE A 198 23.94 10.16 15.20
CA PHE A 198 25.21 10.01 15.92
C PHE A 198 25.89 8.65 15.68
N LEU A 199 25.24 7.72 14.98
CA LEU A 199 25.73 6.36 14.71
C LEU A 199 25.69 6.01 13.19
N PRO A 200 26.24 6.86 12.29
CA PRO A 200 26.08 6.72 10.83
C PRO A 200 26.67 5.43 10.24
N ASP A 201 27.57 4.77 10.98
CA ASP A 201 28.26 3.52 10.59
C ASP A 201 27.71 2.27 11.31
N SER A 202 26.59 2.39 12.05
CA SER A 202 25.96 1.25 12.76
C SER A 202 25.53 0.15 11.80
N GLU A 203 25.35 -1.08 12.32
CA GLU A 203 24.91 -2.22 11.52
C GLU A 203 23.43 -2.16 11.07
N LEU A 204 22.74 -1.04 11.29
CA LEU A 204 21.34 -0.85 10.90
C LEU A 204 21.20 -0.91 9.37
N GLN A 205 20.42 -1.89 8.91
CA GLN A 205 20.11 -2.13 7.49
C GLN A 205 18.65 -1.81 7.17
N HIS A 206 17.75 -1.96 8.14
CA HIS A 206 16.31 -1.78 7.96
C HIS A 206 15.74 -0.90 9.07
N LEU A 207 15.09 0.21 8.69
CA LEU A 207 14.36 1.09 9.59
C LEU A 207 12.91 1.21 9.12
N GLU A 208 12.01 0.55 9.83
CA GLU A 208 10.59 0.85 9.80
C GLU A 208 10.16 1.57 11.08
N TYR A 209 9.43 2.68 10.95
CA TYR A 209 8.78 3.31 12.08
C TYR A 209 7.49 4.03 11.73
N ARG A 210 6.53 4.01 12.66
CA ARG A 210 5.22 4.63 12.50
C ARG A 210 4.94 5.51 13.70
N TYR A 211 4.80 6.82 13.50
CA TYR A 211 4.50 7.74 14.58
C TYR A 211 3.00 8.04 14.65
N ALA A 212 2.37 7.64 15.75
CA ALA A 212 0.98 8.00 16.03
C ALA A 212 0.92 9.46 16.50
N LEU A 213 0.33 10.30 15.66
CA LEU A 213 0.18 11.73 15.91
C LEU A 213 -0.90 11.96 16.97
N GLY A 214 -0.57 12.71 18.02
CA GLY A 214 -1.57 13.34 18.89
C GLY A 214 -2.05 14.69 18.34
N ASP A 215 -3.02 15.34 18.98
CA ASP A 215 -3.67 16.57 18.49
C ASP A 215 -2.70 17.70 18.10
N ARG A 216 -1.57 17.83 18.82
CA ARG A 216 -0.64 18.96 18.67
C ARG A 216 0.10 18.93 17.34
N LEU A 217 0.05 20.05 16.61
CA LEU A 217 0.91 20.33 15.46
C LEU A 217 2.37 20.41 15.91
N ASP A 218 3.27 19.82 15.12
CA ASP A 218 4.71 19.94 15.30
C ASP A 218 5.29 20.87 14.24
N ARG A 219 5.87 21.98 14.70
CA ARG A 219 6.52 22.99 13.85
C ARG A 219 8.04 22.94 13.98
N SER A 220 8.59 21.86 14.54
CA SER A 220 10.03 21.69 14.68
C SER A 220 10.66 21.50 13.30
N ARG A 221 11.88 22.03 13.13
CA ARG A 221 12.65 21.77 11.91
C ARG A 221 13.05 20.30 11.92
N ARG A 222 12.80 19.60 10.82
CA ARG A 222 13.21 18.19 10.68
C ARG A 222 14.72 18.12 10.49
N GLU A 223 15.28 17.03 11.01
CA GLU A 223 16.70 16.74 10.92
C GLU A 223 16.85 15.47 10.06
N HIS A 224 17.67 15.54 9.02
CA HIS A 224 17.93 14.40 8.14
C HIS A 224 19.39 13.98 8.29
N HIS A 225 19.65 12.68 8.33
CA HIS A 225 20.95 12.16 8.73
C HIS A 225 21.53 11.18 7.70
N GLU A 226 22.83 11.28 7.42
CA GLU A 226 23.54 10.28 6.63
C GLU A 226 23.62 8.97 7.44
N HIS A 227 23.25 7.84 6.84
CA HIS A 227 23.47 6.52 7.42
C HIS A 227 23.95 5.54 6.35
N ARG A 228 25.16 5.02 6.50
CA ARG A 228 25.90 4.38 5.40
C ARG A 228 25.44 2.97 5.06
N LYS A 229 24.84 2.25 6.02
CA LYS A 229 24.43 0.84 5.87
C LYS A 229 22.92 0.61 5.73
N VAL A 230 22.08 1.64 5.92
CA VAL A 230 20.63 1.48 5.79
C VAL A 230 20.28 1.25 4.32
N GLN A 231 19.60 0.14 4.06
CA GLN A 231 19.12 -0.29 2.75
C GLN A 231 17.62 -0.03 2.58
N VAL A 232 16.87 -0.07 3.68
CA VAL A 232 15.41 0.09 3.69
C VAL A 232 15.03 1.13 4.74
N GLN A 233 14.32 2.19 4.31
CA GLN A 233 13.54 3.04 5.21
C GLN A 233 12.06 3.03 4.82
N VAL A 234 11.22 2.81 5.83
CA VAL A 234 9.76 2.73 5.74
C VAL A 234 9.20 3.60 6.87
N ALA A 235 8.57 4.74 6.58
CA ALA A 235 8.15 5.67 7.64
C ALA A 235 6.77 6.31 7.45
N LEU A 236 5.96 6.28 8.50
CA LEU A 236 4.69 7.02 8.60
C LEU A 236 4.84 8.17 9.61
N ASN A 237 4.49 9.38 9.18
CA ASN A 237 4.68 10.65 9.88
C ASN A 237 6.15 10.92 10.28
N PRO A 238 7.12 10.83 9.35
CA PRO A 238 8.53 10.97 9.66
C PRO A 238 8.90 12.34 10.23
N SER A 239 9.65 12.34 11.33
CA SER A 239 10.30 13.56 11.86
C SER A 239 11.74 13.70 11.35
N PHE A 240 12.29 12.64 10.76
CA PHE A 240 13.62 12.56 10.18
C PHE A 240 13.63 11.61 8.97
N VAL A 241 14.65 11.70 8.12
CA VAL A 241 14.90 10.73 7.04
C VAL A 241 16.38 10.38 7.06
N LEU A 242 16.68 9.10 6.93
CA LEU A 242 18.03 8.60 6.72
C LEU A 242 18.32 8.52 5.23
N TYR A 243 19.49 8.99 4.82
CA TYR A 243 19.94 8.96 3.43
C TYR A 243 21.33 8.34 3.33
N GLY A 244 21.67 7.78 2.18
CA GLY A 244 23.00 7.20 1.98
C GLY A 244 23.10 6.29 0.77
N GLY A 245 24.34 6.00 0.37
CA GLY A 245 24.65 5.23 -0.83
C GLY A 245 24.16 3.78 -0.84
N ALA A 246 23.79 3.21 0.31
CA ALA A 246 23.25 1.86 0.43
C ALA A 246 21.71 1.80 0.32
N LEU A 247 21.01 2.94 0.39
CA LEU A 247 19.54 2.98 0.43
C LEU A 247 18.95 2.50 -0.90
N ARG A 248 18.11 1.47 -0.85
CA ARG A 248 17.42 0.84 -1.99
C ARG A 248 15.92 1.08 -1.97
N ARG A 249 15.28 1.05 -0.79
CA ARG A 249 13.84 1.28 -0.60
C ARG A 249 13.64 2.49 0.30
N LEU A 250 12.98 3.53 -0.20
CA LEU A 250 12.55 4.70 0.56
C LEU A 250 11.05 4.90 0.41
N ASN A 251 10.31 4.46 1.41
CA ASN A 251 8.86 4.57 1.46
C ASN A 251 8.48 5.51 2.60
N LEU A 252 7.88 6.66 2.29
CA LEU A 252 7.52 7.71 3.24
C LEU A 252 6.04 8.07 3.08
N ALA A 253 5.34 8.31 4.19
CA ALA A 253 3.94 8.71 4.21
C ALA A 253 3.65 9.73 5.32
N VAL A 254 2.70 10.65 5.07
CA VAL A 254 2.44 11.82 5.92
C VAL A 254 0.93 12.10 6.00
N GLU A 255 0.33 12.03 7.20
CA GLU A 255 -1.13 12.21 7.41
C GLU A 255 -1.53 13.68 7.66
N ARG A 256 -0.57 14.56 7.95
CA ARG A 256 -0.79 15.99 8.25
C ARG A 256 0.24 16.89 7.57
N TRP A 257 -0.20 18.07 7.16
CA TRP A 257 0.63 19.07 6.48
C TRP A 257 1.88 19.49 7.27
N ASP A 258 1.83 19.51 8.61
CA ASP A 258 2.98 19.86 9.46
C ASP A 258 4.11 18.81 9.45
N ARG A 259 3.83 17.61 8.90
CA ARG A 259 4.80 16.55 8.66
C ARG A 259 5.29 16.46 7.20
N ALA A 260 4.85 17.35 6.31
CA ALA A 260 5.26 17.37 4.90
C ALA A 260 6.68 17.96 4.70
N ILE A 261 7.55 17.28 3.94
CA ILE A 261 8.95 17.62 3.62
C ILE A 261 9.00 18.60 2.43
N PRO A 262 9.75 19.72 2.53
CA PRO A 262 10.03 20.59 1.39
C PRO A 262 10.60 19.81 0.20
N GLY A 263 10.10 20.06 -1.01
CA GLY A 263 10.51 19.27 -2.19
C GLY A 263 11.98 19.44 -2.57
N ASP A 264 12.60 20.58 -2.28
CA ASP A 264 14.03 20.84 -2.44
C ASP A 264 14.87 20.01 -1.47
N GLU A 265 14.44 19.93 -0.21
CA GLU A 265 15.05 19.08 0.82
C GLU A 265 14.97 17.60 0.41
N LEU A 266 13.82 17.14 -0.09
CA LEU A 266 13.70 15.76 -0.59
C LEU A 266 14.60 15.48 -1.81
N VAL A 267 14.66 16.39 -2.79
CA VAL A 267 15.54 16.23 -3.96
C VAL A 267 17.02 16.19 -3.54
N LEU A 268 17.41 17.00 -2.55
CA LEU A 268 18.76 16.97 -1.98
C LEU A 268 19.06 15.61 -1.31
N LEU A 269 18.10 15.04 -0.56
CA LEU A 269 18.24 13.69 0.02
C LEU A 269 18.39 12.63 -1.07
N LEU A 270 17.53 12.64 -2.09
CA LEU A 270 17.57 11.69 -3.21
C LEU A 270 18.90 11.75 -3.98
N SER A 271 19.54 12.93 -4.08
CA SER A 271 20.88 13.07 -4.68
C SER A 271 21.98 12.29 -3.95
N ARG A 272 21.73 11.84 -2.72
CA ARG A 272 22.63 11.03 -1.90
C ARG A 272 22.29 9.54 -1.89
N CYS A 273 21.26 9.13 -2.64
CA CYS A 273 20.75 7.76 -2.69
C CYS A 273 20.85 7.13 -4.10
N PRO A 274 22.05 7.03 -4.73
CA PRO A 274 22.22 6.53 -6.10
C PRO A 274 21.86 5.03 -6.29
N SER A 275 21.73 4.28 -5.19
CA SER A 275 21.33 2.86 -5.21
C SER A 275 19.81 2.66 -5.09
N LEU A 276 19.01 3.72 -5.11
CA LEU A 276 17.57 3.63 -4.88
C LEU A 276 16.88 2.87 -6.00
N GLU A 277 16.22 1.77 -5.62
CA GLU A 277 15.47 0.86 -6.48
C GLU A 277 13.95 1.15 -6.38
N GLU A 278 13.47 1.55 -5.19
CA GLU A 278 12.06 1.83 -4.92
C GLU A 278 11.89 3.15 -4.15
N LEU A 279 11.02 4.02 -4.68
CA LEU A 279 10.64 5.30 -4.07
C LEU A 279 9.11 5.39 -4.00
N ALA A 280 8.55 5.38 -2.79
CA ALA A 280 7.13 5.64 -2.56
C ALA A 280 6.97 6.84 -1.63
N LEU A 281 6.31 7.90 -2.10
CA LEU A 281 6.09 9.14 -1.38
C LEU A 281 4.60 9.38 -1.25
N GLN A 282 4.05 9.52 -0.05
CA GLN A 282 2.60 9.63 0.13
C GLN A 282 2.19 10.85 0.94
N MET A 283 1.74 11.87 0.20
CA MET A 283 1.41 13.22 0.66
C MET A 283 2.58 13.88 1.41
N VAL A 284 3.79 13.40 1.10
CA VAL A 284 5.03 13.74 1.79
C VAL A 284 5.51 15.14 1.42
N LEU A 285 5.18 15.67 0.24
CA LEU A 285 5.75 16.93 -0.22
C LEU A 285 4.99 18.13 0.35
N ALA A 286 5.70 19.14 0.83
CA ALA A 286 5.10 20.44 1.15
C ALA A 286 5.00 21.28 -0.13
N SER A 287 3.89 22.00 -0.30
CA SER A 287 3.67 22.93 -1.43
C SER A 287 4.80 23.96 -1.49
N SER A 288 5.49 24.05 -2.62
CA SER A 288 6.66 24.94 -2.77
C SER A 288 6.26 26.29 -3.35
N ASN A 289 6.49 27.36 -2.58
CA ASN A 289 6.26 28.74 -3.03
C ASN A 289 7.43 29.30 -3.86
N GLU A 290 8.48 28.53 -4.10
CA GLU A 290 9.69 28.99 -4.79
C GLU A 290 9.72 28.51 -6.25
N VAL A 291 9.90 29.46 -7.17
CA VAL A 291 10.11 29.17 -8.60
C VAL A 291 11.34 28.26 -8.74
N PRO A 292 11.26 27.12 -9.46
CA PRO A 292 12.32 26.13 -9.47
C PRO A 292 13.63 26.69 -10.04
N ALA A 293 14.64 26.78 -9.18
CA ALA A 293 16.02 26.99 -9.63
C ALA A 293 16.44 25.84 -10.56
N VAL A 294 16.98 26.17 -11.73
CA VAL A 294 17.37 25.22 -12.78
C VAL A 294 18.64 24.48 -12.36
N ALA A 295 18.47 23.43 -11.56
CA ALA A 295 19.49 22.42 -11.29
C ALA A 295 19.39 21.27 -12.30
N LEU A 296 20.49 20.58 -12.54
CA LEU A 296 20.47 19.31 -13.29
C LEU A 296 19.60 18.27 -12.53
N PRO A 297 18.77 17.47 -13.21
CA PRO A 297 17.97 16.45 -12.55
C PRO A 297 18.82 15.43 -11.80
N VAL A 298 18.35 15.01 -10.63
CA VAL A 298 18.96 13.93 -9.84
C VAL A 298 18.79 12.61 -10.59
N SER A 299 19.90 11.94 -10.88
CA SER A 299 19.88 10.62 -11.52
C SER A 299 19.62 9.52 -10.50
N LEU A 300 18.57 8.73 -10.72
CA LEU A 300 18.23 7.55 -9.92
C LEU A 300 18.31 6.29 -10.81
N PRO A 301 19.52 5.87 -11.23
CA PRO A 301 19.71 4.92 -12.33
C PRO A 301 19.24 3.49 -12.04
N ARG A 302 18.92 3.15 -10.79
CA ARG A 302 18.40 1.85 -10.38
C ARG A 302 16.91 1.83 -10.11
N LEU A 303 16.23 2.99 -10.20
CA LEU A 303 14.84 3.12 -9.82
C LEU A 303 13.97 2.26 -10.76
N ARG A 304 13.31 1.25 -10.19
CA ARG A 304 12.36 0.35 -10.87
C ARG A 304 10.91 0.67 -10.52
N TYR A 305 10.67 1.33 -9.40
CA TYR A 305 9.34 1.66 -8.89
C TYR A 305 9.32 3.10 -8.36
N PHE A 306 8.44 3.93 -8.89
CA PHE A 306 8.21 5.29 -8.42
C PHE A 306 6.72 5.54 -8.19
N LEU A 307 6.33 5.80 -6.94
CA LEU A 307 4.99 6.26 -6.56
C LEU A 307 5.10 7.62 -5.86
N LEU A 308 4.26 8.57 -6.28
CA LEU A 308 3.99 9.78 -5.51
C LEU A 308 2.45 9.95 -5.38
N CYS A 309 1.95 9.94 -4.16
CA CYS A 309 0.60 10.39 -3.83
C CYS A 309 0.67 11.85 -3.39
N GLY A 310 -0.11 12.75 -3.99
CA GLY A 310 -0.08 14.18 -3.65
C GLY A 310 -0.95 15.06 -4.54
N GLU A 311 -0.87 16.37 -4.34
CA GLU A 311 -1.46 17.38 -5.25
C GLU A 311 -0.74 17.39 -6.62
N LEU A 312 -1.36 17.98 -7.63
CA LEU A 312 -0.81 18.04 -9.00
C LEU A 312 0.51 18.84 -9.05
N GLU A 313 0.58 19.92 -8.28
CA GLU A 313 1.72 20.80 -8.11
C GLU A 313 2.93 20.09 -7.48
N GLU A 314 2.69 19.18 -6.52
CA GLU A 314 3.73 18.36 -5.90
C GLU A 314 4.44 17.48 -6.96
N TRP A 315 3.67 16.92 -7.89
CA TRP A 315 4.20 16.17 -9.03
C TRP A 315 4.91 17.06 -10.06
N GLN A 316 4.32 18.20 -10.44
CA GLN A 316 4.92 19.19 -11.36
C GLN A 316 6.26 19.72 -10.84
N TYR A 317 6.41 19.80 -9.52
CA TYR A 317 7.65 20.14 -8.88
C TYR A 317 8.69 19.01 -8.91
N LEU A 318 8.32 17.78 -8.52
CA LEU A 318 9.28 16.70 -8.30
C LEU A 318 9.71 16.00 -9.61
N ARG A 319 8.77 15.68 -10.50
CA ARG A 319 9.02 14.87 -11.70
C ARG A 319 10.14 15.39 -12.62
N PRO A 320 10.25 16.71 -12.95
CA PRO A 320 11.33 17.22 -13.79
C PRO A 320 12.69 17.27 -13.08
N LYS A 321 12.71 17.16 -11.75
CA LYS A 321 13.94 17.12 -10.94
C LYS A 321 14.53 15.72 -10.81
N LEU A 322 13.85 14.69 -11.31
CA LEU A 322 14.29 13.29 -11.27
C LEU A 322 14.52 12.73 -12.68
N SER A 323 15.74 12.27 -12.94
CA SER A 323 16.07 11.43 -14.10
C SER A 323 15.79 9.97 -13.72
N ILE A 324 14.61 9.52 -14.15
CA ILE A 324 14.05 8.18 -13.90
C ILE A 324 14.33 7.29 -15.13
N PRO A 325 14.74 6.02 -14.96
CA PRO A 325 14.93 5.07 -16.08
C PRO A 325 13.63 4.77 -16.84
N GLU A 326 13.73 4.54 -18.15
CA GLU A 326 12.56 4.23 -19.01
C GLU A 326 11.84 2.92 -18.59
N ALA A 327 12.58 1.95 -18.06
CA ALA A 327 12.03 0.68 -17.56
C ALA A 327 11.39 0.79 -16.16
N ALA A 328 11.34 1.99 -15.55
CA ALA A 328 10.71 2.17 -14.25
C ALA A 328 9.18 2.19 -14.37
N SER A 329 8.51 1.50 -13.45
CA SER A 329 7.06 1.59 -13.28
C SER A 329 6.70 2.88 -12.53
N ILE A 330 5.89 3.73 -13.17
CA ILE A 330 5.47 5.04 -12.63
C ILE A 330 4.01 4.98 -12.17
N HIS A 331 3.79 5.38 -10.92
CA HIS A 331 2.50 5.30 -10.24
C HIS A 331 2.05 6.70 -9.83
N ALA A 332 1.39 7.39 -10.77
CA ALA A 332 0.70 8.64 -10.52
C ALA A 332 -0.48 8.42 -9.57
N ASP A 333 -0.49 9.11 -8.44
CA ASP A 333 -1.55 9.05 -7.45
C ASP A 333 -1.90 10.50 -7.04
N LEU A 334 -2.99 11.02 -7.60
CA LEU A 334 -3.33 12.44 -7.55
C LEU A 334 -4.51 12.68 -6.61
N VAL A 335 -4.36 13.59 -5.66
CA VAL A 335 -5.47 14.08 -4.84
C VAL A 335 -6.25 15.12 -5.65
N LEU A 336 -7.52 14.87 -5.91
CA LEU A 336 -8.42 15.80 -6.56
C LEU A 336 -8.79 16.95 -5.58
N PRO A 337 -8.55 18.22 -5.93
CA PRO A 337 -8.99 19.34 -5.11
C PRO A 337 -10.51 19.38 -4.93
N GLU A 338 -11.00 19.74 -3.74
CA GLU A 338 -12.45 19.89 -3.48
C GLU A 338 -13.12 20.88 -4.46
N LEU A 339 -12.38 21.88 -4.95
CA LEU A 339 -12.86 22.87 -5.92
C LEU A 339 -13.09 22.27 -7.31
N ASP A 340 -12.17 21.44 -7.82
CA ASP A 340 -12.35 20.77 -9.13
C ASP A 340 -13.50 19.78 -9.09
N LEU A 341 -13.68 19.09 -7.96
CA LEU A 341 -14.84 18.22 -7.72
C LEU A 341 -16.15 19.02 -7.72
N PHE A 342 -16.20 20.17 -7.04
CA PHE A 342 -17.37 21.07 -7.00
C PHE A 342 -17.70 21.65 -8.39
N LEU A 343 -16.69 22.04 -9.17
CA LEU A 343 -16.87 22.58 -10.52
C LEU A 343 -17.18 21.50 -11.57
N ASN A 344 -17.07 20.21 -11.22
CA ASN A 344 -17.12 19.06 -12.13
C ASN A 344 -15.98 19.05 -13.19
N ASP A 345 -14.85 19.70 -12.91
CA ASP A 345 -13.69 19.87 -13.79
C ASP A 345 -12.75 18.64 -13.82
N VAL A 346 -13.27 17.44 -13.52
CA VAL A 346 -12.48 16.21 -13.39
C VAL A 346 -11.78 15.82 -14.71
N ASP A 347 -12.39 16.14 -15.86
CA ASP A 347 -11.79 15.88 -17.18
C ASP A 347 -10.63 16.85 -17.50
N ARG A 348 -10.68 18.11 -17.02
CA ARG A 348 -9.53 19.03 -17.03
C ARG A 348 -8.41 18.50 -16.15
N PHE A 349 -8.72 18.19 -14.89
CA PHE A 349 -7.74 17.66 -13.94
C PHE A 349 -7.05 16.38 -14.45
N ALA A 350 -7.83 15.45 -15.02
CA ALA A 350 -7.31 14.25 -15.63
C ALA A 350 -6.42 14.54 -16.85
N ALA A 351 -6.76 15.53 -17.69
CA ALA A 351 -5.92 15.94 -18.83
C ALA A 351 -4.58 16.56 -18.40
N GLU A 352 -4.58 17.42 -17.38
CA GLU A 352 -3.36 18.07 -16.87
C GLU A 352 -2.43 17.07 -16.16
N GLY A 353 -3.01 16.15 -15.39
CA GLY A 353 -2.27 15.05 -14.76
C GLY A 353 -1.68 14.09 -15.79
N SER A 354 -2.48 13.61 -16.74
CA SER A 354 -2.02 12.65 -17.76
C SER A 354 -0.94 13.23 -18.69
N LEU A 355 -1.09 14.49 -19.14
CA LEU A 355 -0.07 15.22 -19.90
C LEU A 355 1.29 15.24 -19.18
N SER A 356 1.28 15.29 -17.85
CA SER A 356 2.49 15.50 -17.07
C SER A 356 3.16 14.18 -16.63
N TRP A 357 2.37 13.13 -16.35
CA TRP A 357 2.87 11.87 -15.76
C TRP A 357 2.89 10.68 -16.70
N LEU A 358 1.96 10.61 -17.65
CA LEU A 358 1.80 9.48 -18.57
C LEU A 358 2.46 9.74 -19.95
N SER A 359 3.00 10.94 -20.14
CA SER A 359 3.77 11.39 -21.31
C SER A 359 5.25 11.00 -21.31
N GLY A 360 5.73 10.39 -20.23
CA GLY A 360 7.16 10.14 -20.03
C GLY A 360 7.72 9.07 -20.97
N VAL A 361 9.01 9.20 -21.29
CA VAL A 361 9.75 8.16 -22.02
C VAL A 361 9.70 6.85 -21.24
N GLY A 362 9.35 5.76 -21.90
CA GLY A 362 9.12 4.46 -21.27
C GLY A 362 7.68 4.20 -20.82
N PHE A 363 6.68 4.96 -21.25
CA PHE A 363 5.27 4.58 -21.06
C PHE A 363 4.97 3.22 -21.77
N PRO A 364 4.33 2.24 -21.11
CA PRO A 364 4.02 0.92 -21.70
C PRO A 364 2.91 1.00 -22.75
N SER A 365 2.74 -0.05 -23.55
CA SER A 365 1.55 -0.16 -24.41
C SER A 365 0.26 -0.19 -23.55
N CYS A 366 -0.81 0.48 -23.99
CA CYS A 366 -2.14 0.40 -23.36
C CYS A 366 -2.90 -0.90 -23.67
N ARG A 367 -2.26 -1.95 -24.23
CA ARG A 367 -2.92 -3.17 -24.71
C ARG A 367 -3.82 -3.82 -23.66
N VAL A 368 -3.42 -3.80 -22.39
CA VAL A 368 -4.26 -4.18 -21.25
C VAL A 368 -4.44 -2.99 -20.33
N VAL A 369 -5.70 -2.68 -20.02
CA VAL A 369 -6.08 -1.66 -19.04
C VAL A 369 -6.87 -2.30 -17.91
N ILE A 370 -6.44 -2.05 -16.67
CA ILE A 370 -7.17 -2.44 -15.47
C ILE A 370 -7.77 -1.20 -14.83
N LEU A 371 -9.10 -1.18 -14.70
CA LEU A 371 -9.81 -0.24 -13.85
C LEU A 371 -9.99 -0.84 -12.46
N HIS A 372 -9.44 -0.16 -11.46
CA HIS A 372 -9.75 -0.38 -10.05
C HIS A 372 -10.42 0.89 -9.50
N TYR A 373 -11.58 0.72 -8.89
CA TYR A 373 -12.45 1.81 -8.41
C TYR A 373 -12.86 1.49 -6.98
N GLN A 374 -12.95 2.47 -6.07
CA GLN A 374 -13.32 2.22 -4.67
C GLN A 374 -14.40 3.18 -4.14
N THR A 375 -15.43 2.62 -3.49
CA THR A 375 -16.57 3.34 -2.89
C THR A 375 -16.58 3.21 -1.37
N LYS A 376 -17.23 4.17 -0.69
CA LYS A 376 -17.42 4.15 0.77
C LYS A 376 -18.48 3.11 1.18
N THR A 377 -19.66 3.15 0.54
CA THR A 377 -20.71 2.13 0.74
C THR A 377 -20.93 1.34 -0.56
N PRO A 378 -20.69 0.03 -0.62
CA PRO A 378 -20.99 -0.73 -1.83
C PRO A 378 -22.50 -0.95 -1.98
N THR A 379 -23.12 -0.45 -3.06
CA THR A 379 -24.54 -0.71 -3.41
C THR A 379 -24.72 -1.28 -4.83
N ASP A 380 -25.58 -2.30 -5.02
CA ASP A 380 -25.89 -2.90 -6.36
C ASP A 380 -27.01 -2.14 -7.07
N ARG A 381 -27.65 -1.19 -6.39
CA ARG A 381 -28.88 -0.56 -6.83
C ARG A 381 -28.56 0.83 -7.35
N PRO A 382 -28.53 1.04 -8.67
CA PRO A 382 -28.41 2.40 -9.20
C PRO A 382 -29.64 3.23 -8.78
N PRO A 383 -29.49 4.56 -8.64
CA PRO A 383 -28.25 5.30 -8.79
C PRO A 383 -27.38 5.23 -7.52
N ASP A 384 -26.09 4.91 -7.68
CA ASP A 384 -25.09 5.13 -6.63
C ASP A 384 -24.44 6.51 -6.86
N ASN A 385 -24.79 7.46 -6.01
CA ASN A 385 -24.34 8.85 -6.10
C ASN A 385 -23.25 9.17 -5.05
N GLU A 386 -22.77 8.18 -4.28
CA GLU A 386 -21.67 8.42 -3.35
C GLU A 386 -20.39 8.69 -4.13
N THR A 387 -19.67 9.76 -3.78
CA THR A 387 -18.32 9.97 -4.32
C THR A 387 -17.41 8.80 -3.92
N PRO A 388 -16.61 8.24 -4.85
CA PRO A 388 -15.61 7.23 -4.53
C PRO A 388 -14.60 7.72 -3.49
N GLU A 389 -13.77 6.80 -3.04
CA GLU A 389 -12.51 7.12 -2.38
C GLU A 389 -11.38 7.28 -3.41
N LEU A 390 -11.34 6.43 -4.46
CA LEU A 390 -10.38 6.53 -5.56
C LEU A 390 -10.85 5.86 -6.86
N VAL A 391 -10.28 6.30 -7.99
CA VAL A 391 -10.31 5.66 -9.31
C VAL A 391 -8.85 5.41 -9.73
N THR A 392 -8.51 4.22 -10.23
CA THR A 392 -7.18 3.85 -10.72
C THR A 392 -7.26 3.15 -12.07
N LEU A 393 -6.50 3.61 -13.04
CA LEU A 393 -6.22 2.91 -14.28
C LEU A 393 -4.78 2.38 -14.26
N THR A 394 -4.58 1.09 -14.51
CA THR A 394 -3.26 0.48 -14.75
C THR A 394 -3.11 0.18 -16.23
N PHE A 395 -1.97 0.56 -16.82
CA PHE A 395 -1.63 0.36 -18.23
C PHE A 395 -0.43 -0.59 -18.33
N ALA A 396 -0.55 -1.66 -19.12
CA ALA A 396 0.57 -2.55 -19.45
C ALA A 396 0.37 -3.28 -20.78
N ALA A 397 1.46 -3.84 -21.32
CA ALA A 397 1.45 -4.57 -22.59
C ALA A 397 0.82 -5.97 -22.48
N SER A 398 0.79 -6.55 -21.27
CA SER A 398 0.22 -7.87 -20.99
C SER A 398 -0.61 -7.90 -19.71
N GLU A 399 -1.44 -8.93 -19.58
CA GLU A 399 -2.30 -9.12 -18.41
C GLU A 399 -1.46 -9.38 -17.14
N GLU A 400 -0.41 -10.22 -17.21
CA GLU A 400 0.48 -10.49 -16.08
C GLU A 400 1.15 -9.20 -15.55
N GLU A 401 1.63 -8.35 -16.45
CA GLU A 401 2.20 -7.05 -16.07
C GLU A 401 1.14 -6.15 -15.44
N ALA A 402 -0.06 -6.09 -16.01
CA ALA A 402 -1.14 -5.25 -15.51
C ALA A 402 -1.62 -5.69 -14.11
N TRP A 403 -1.66 -7.00 -13.83
CA TRP A 403 -2.03 -7.56 -12.52
C TRP A 403 -1.07 -7.19 -11.39
N ALA A 404 0.16 -6.79 -11.69
CA ALA A 404 1.10 -6.32 -10.69
C ALA A 404 0.82 -4.89 -10.18
N GLU A 405 -0.12 -4.15 -10.77
CA GLU A 405 -0.64 -2.85 -10.28
C GLU A 405 0.41 -1.94 -9.61
N LYS A 406 0.33 -1.75 -8.28
CA LYS A 406 1.24 -0.96 -7.44
C LYS A 406 2.15 -1.82 -6.54
N ASP A 407 2.37 -3.10 -6.87
CA ASP A 407 3.22 -4.01 -6.08
C ASP A 407 4.73 -3.76 -6.34
N PRO A 408 5.49 -3.15 -5.41
CA PRO A 408 6.89 -2.82 -5.65
C PRO A 408 7.81 -4.04 -5.73
N GLU A 409 7.35 -5.23 -5.34
CA GLU A 409 8.14 -6.46 -5.45
C GLU A 409 8.17 -6.99 -6.89
N ARG A 410 7.17 -6.63 -7.70
CA ARG A 410 7.02 -7.05 -9.10
C ARG A 410 7.88 -6.22 -10.03
N THR A 411 8.77 -6.90 -10.77
CA THR A 411 9.65 -6.31 -11.79
C THR A 411 8.98 -6.07 -13.14
N SER A 412 7.68 -6.38 -13.29
CA SER A 412 6.92 -6.11 -14.51
C SER A 412 6.79 -4.61 -14.76
N HIS A 413 6.94 -4.21 -16.02
CA HIS A 413 6.85 -2.81 -16.42
C HIS A 413 5.40 -2.42 -16.68
N ARG A 414 4.91 -1.43 -15.93
CA ARG A 414 3.49 -1.03 -15.91
C ARG A 414 3.33 0.34 -15.27
N TRP A 415 2.38 1.13 -15.72
CA TRP A 415 2.17 2.47 -15.17
C TRP A 415 0.75 2.57 -14.61
N THR A 416 0.55 3.33 -13.53
CA THR A 416 -0.80 3.56 -12.96
C THR A 416 -1.12 5.04 -12.88
N PHE A 417 -2.36 5.38 -13.19
CA PHE A 417 -2.95 6.70 -12.99
C PHE A 417 -4.12 6.59 -12.00
N THR A 418 -3.93 7.11 -10.80
CA THR A 418 -4.94 7.16 -9.73
C THR A 418 -5.38 8.59 -9.49
N ILE A 419 -6.69 8.78 -9.34
CA ILE A 419 -7.30 9.98 -8.79
C ILE A 419 -7.98 9.60 -7.48
N ARG A 420 -7.63 10.27 -6.39
CA ARG A 420 -8.26 10.15 -5.07
C ARG A 420 -9.21 11.30 -4.84
N PHE A 421 -10.30 11.00 -4.15
CA PHE A 421 -11.37 11.96 -3.88
C PHE A 421 -11.37 12.31 -2.40
N PRO A 422 -11.62 13.59 -2.03
CA PRO A 422 -11.61 14.04 -0.63
C PRO A 422 -12.41 13.16 0.34
N GLY A 423 -11.81 12.89 1.49
CA GLY A 423 -12.27 11.98 2.54
C GLY A 423 -11.53 12.28 3.84
N LEU A 424 -11.93 11.70 4.99
CA LEU A 424 -11.47 12.19 6.30
C LEU A 424 -9.94 12.33 6.42
N VAL A 425 -9.16 11.36 5.92
CA VAL A 425 -7.68 11.40 6.01
C VAL A 425 -7.05 12.37 5.01
N LEU A 426 -7.65 12.58 3.83
CA LEU A 426 -7.19 13.61 2.91
C LEU A 426 -7.49 15.00 3.46
N ASN A 427 -8.64 15.20 4.10
CA ASN A 427 -9.04 16.48 4.67
C ASN A 427 -8.19 16.89 5.90
N THR A 428 -7.47 15.98 6.58
CA THR A 428 -6.47 16.34 7.59
C THR A 428 -5.14 16.81 6.98
N ARG A 429 -4.83 16.37 5.75
CA ARG A 429 -3.59 16.69 5.05
C ARG A 429 -3.73 17.87 4.07
N TYR A 430 -4.88 17.99 3.44
CA TYR A 430 -5.28 19.01 2.47
C TYR A 430 -6.62 19.61 2.93
N PRO A 431 -6.63 20.44 3.99
CA PRO A 431 -7.86 21.03 4.50
C PRO A 431 -8.46 22.02 3.49
N ALA A 432 -9.78 22.05 3.42
CA ALA A 432 -10.53 22.93 2.54
C ALA A 432 -10.13 24.41 2.72
N GLY A 433 -9.98 25.13 1.60
CA GLY A 433 -9.61 26.55 1.59
C GLY A 433 -10.68 27.43 2.25
N PRO A 434 -10.30 28.63 2.76
CA PRO A 434 -11.25 29.54 3.40
C PRO A 434 -12.35 29.98 2.43
N GLY A 435 -13.57 29.50 2.68
CA GLY A 435 -14.76 29.78 1.86
C GLY A 435 -15.37 28.57 1.15
N ALA A 436 -14.70 27.41 1.14
CA ALA A 436 -15.31 26.16 0.70
C ALA A 436 -16.30 25.63 1.77
N ASP A 437 -17.52 25.26 1.37
CA ASP A 437 -18.46 24.54 2.24
C ASP A 437 -18.27 23.02 2.05
N PRO A 438 -17.80 22.28 3.09
CA PRO A 438 -17.57 20.83 2.99
C PRO A 438 -18.86 19.98 2.87
N ARG A 439 -20.04 20.63 2.76
CA ARG A 439 -21.34 20.00 2.50
C ARG A 439 -21.70 19.93 1.01
N ASP A 440 -21.21 20.86 0.19
CA ASP A 440 -21.63 21.00 -1.22
C ASP A 440 -20.79 20.16 -2.20
N SER A 441 -19.66 19.60 -1.75
CA SER A 441 -18.65 18.92 -2.59
C SER A 441 -18.80 17.40 -2.73
N ARG A 442 -19.94 16.81 -2.34
CA ARG A 442 -20.04 15.34 -2.08
C ARG A 442 -20.94 14.52 -3.01
N SER A 443 -21.54 15.12 -4.05
CA SER A 443 -22.39 14.39 -4.99
C SER A 443 -21.77 14.38 -6.39
N ILE A 444 -21.41 13.18 -6.87
CA ILE A 444 -21.16 12.95 -8.29
C ILE A 444 -22.45 12.48 -8.98
N LEU A 445 -22.58 12.74 -10.27
CA LEU A 445 -23.78 12.39 -11.04
C LEU A 445 -23.89 10.88 -11.34
N SER A 446 -22.76 10.20 -11.52
CA SER A 446 -22.64 8.74 -11.67
C SER A 446 -21.16 8.35 -11.63
N HIS A 447 -20.87 7.12 -11.19
CA HIS A 447 -19.53 6.53 -11.16
C HIS A 447 -19.00 6.31 -12.58
N GLU A 448 -19.88 5.91 -13.47
CA GLU A 448 -19.64 5.64 -14.89
C GLU A 448 -19.31 6.90 -15.69
N LEU A 449 -20.05 7.99 -15.45
CA LEU A 449 -19.75 9.29 -16.03
C LEU A 449 -18.40 9.84 -15.52
N LEU A 450 -18.09 9.63 -14.24
CA LEU A 450 -16.82 10.04 -13.64
C LEU A 450 -15.63 9.32 -14.31
N VAL A 451 -15.67 8.00 -14.46
CA VAL A 451 -14.61 7.24 -15.15
C VAL A 451 -14.52 7.64 -16.62
N SER A 452 -15.65 7.88 -17.30
CA SER A 452 -15.66 8.39 -18.68
C SER A 452 -15.02 9.78 -18.81
N SER A 453 -15.25 10.69 -17.84
CA SER A 453 -14.58 11.99 -17.79
C SER A 453 -13.07 11.87 -17.60
N ILE A 454 -12.60 10.90 -16.79
CA ILE A 454 -11.17 10.62 -16.60
C ILE A 454 -10.54 10.12 -17.91
N CYS A 455 -11.16 9.13 -18.57
CA CYS A 455 -10.70 8.66 -19.89
C CYS A 455 -10.74 9.78 -20.94
N GLN A 456 -11.75 10.66 -20.91
CA GLN A 456 -11.84 11.82 -21.80
C GLN A 456 -10.72 12.84 -21.56
N GLY A 457 -10.29 13.03 -20.31
CA GLY A 457 -9.11 13.85 -19.99
C GLY A 457 -7.83 13.27 -20.59
N ILE A 458 -7.61 11.96 -20.42
CA ILE A 458 -6.47 11.23 -20.99
C ILE A 458 -6.47 11.31 -22.53
N ASP A 459 -7.60 11.07 -23.19
CA ASP A 459 -7.70 11.18 -24.65
C ASP A 459 -7.41 12.59 -25.17
N ARG A 460 -7.77 13.64 -24.42
CA ARG A 460 -7.41 15.02 -24.76
C ARG A 460 -5.90 15.24 -24.67
N SER A 461 -5.24 14.75 -23.61
CA SER A 461 -3.78 14.89 -23.46
C SER A 461 -3.00 14.13 -24.53
N ALA A 462 -3.50 12.97 -24.98
CA ALA A 462 -2.90 12.16 -26.03
C ALA A 462 -2.70 12.91 -27.36
N THR A 463 -3.53 13.91 -27.66
CA THR A 463 -3.36 14.77 -28.83
C THR A 463 -2.15 15.70 -28.76
N GLN A 464 -1.62 15.94 -27.55
CA GLN A 464 -0.47 16.80 -27.29
C GLN A 464 0.81 15.99 -27.04
N VAL A 465 0.69 14.80 -26.43
CA VAL A 465 1.77 13.81 -26.32
C VAL A 465 1.26 12.41 -26.68
N PRO A 466 1.63 11.84 -27.83
CA PRO A 466 1.05 10.61 -28.37
C PRO A 466 1.58 9.31 -27.71
N ALA A 467 2.02 9.38 -26.45
CA ALA A 467 2.51 8.22 -25.70
C ALA A 467 1.38 7.28 -25.26
N ILE A 468 0.18 7.84 -25.04
CA ILE A 468 -0.99 7.14 -24.49
C ILE A 468 -2.04 7.02 -25.61
N ASP A 469 -2.47 5.82 -25.95
CA ASP A 469 -3.61 5.62 -26.85
C ASP A 469 -4.52 4.53 -26.30
N LEU A 470 -5.61 4.95 -25.62
CA LEU A 470 -6.62 4.04 -25.08
C LEU A 470 -7.26 3.18 -26.16
N LYS A 471 -7.23 3.61 -27.44
CA LYS A 471 -7.76 2.82 -28.56
C LYS A 471 -6.94 1.57 -28.86
N THR A 472 -5.71 1.46 -28.35
CA THR A 472 -4.90 0.23 -28.47
C THR A 472 -5.27 -0.85 -27.45
N THR A 473 -6.19 -0.56 -26.52
CA THR A 473 -6.65 -1.52 -25.51
C THR A 473 -7.43 -2.68 -26.14
N GLU A 474 -6.90 -3.89 -26.01
CA GLU A 474 -7.58 -5.13 -26.41
C GLU A 474 -8.29 -5.81 -25.23
N VAL A 475 -7.80 -5.60 -23.99
CA VAL A 475 -8.33 -6.21 -22.77
C VAL A 475 -8.61 -5.13 -21.72
N PHE A 476 -9.84 -5.09 -21.21
CA PHE A 476 -10.27 -4.17 -20.15
C PHE A 476 -10.78 -4.97 -18.96
N ILE A 477 -10.13 -4.79 -17.81
CA ILE A 477 -10.42 -5.53 -16.57
C ILE A 477 -11.02 -4.57 -15.55
N VAL A 478 -12.30 -4.76 -15.22
CA VAL A 478 -12.99 -4.03 -14.15
C VAL A 478 -12.82 -4.82 -12.84
N LYS A 479 -11.91 -4.38 -11.99
CA LYS A 479 -11.69 -4.94 -10.65
C LYS A 479 -12.72 -4.39 -9.67
N ALA A 480 -13.65 -5.25 -9.27
CA ALA A 480 -14.23 -5.14 -7.94
C ALA A 480 -13.10 -5.39 -6.92
N GLY A 481 -12.50 -4.31 -6.41
CA GLY A 481 -11.60 -4.39 -5.26
C GLY A 481 -12.31 -5.01 -4.04
N GLY A 482 -11.56 -5.41 -3.01
CA GLY A 482 -12.07 -6.20 -1.86
C GLY A 482 -13.09 -5.52 -0.92
N ARG A 483 -13.80 -4.50 -1.41
CA ARG A 483 -14.86 -3.68 -0.79
C ARG A 483 -16.03 -3.38 -1.78
N LEU A 484 -16.05 -3.91 -3.01
CA LEU A 484 -16.82 -3.33 -4.13
C LEU A 484 -17.81 -4.25 -4.84
N ARG A 485 -18.67 -3.60 -5.64
CA ARG A 485 -19.54 -4.17 -6.67
C ARG A 485 -19.05 -3.66 -8.04
N PRO A 486 -19.27 -4.38 -9.15
CA PRO A 486 -18.89 -3.93 -10.49
C PRO A 486 -19.63 -2.65 -10.90
N MET A 487 -19.00 -1.80 -11.72
CA MET A 487 -19.67 -0.68 -12.39
C MET A 487 -20.92 -1.17 -13.12
N VAL A 488 -22.01 -0.40 -12.99
CA VAL A 488 -23.32 -0.88 -13.43
C VAL A 488 -23.53 -0.67 -14.92
N ASP A 489 -22.94 0.36 -15.52
CA ASP A 489 -23.05 0.67 -16.94
C ASP A 489 -21.65 0.94 -17.54
N LEU A 490 -21.37 0.45 -18.75
CA LEU A 490 -20.08 0.62 -19.41
C LEU A 490 -20.21 1.35 -20.76
N TYR A 491 -21.44 1.74 -21.14
CA TYR A 491 -21.75 2.42 -22.40
C TYR A 491 -20.89 3.67 -22.60
N HIS A 492 -20.67 4.44 -21.53
CA HIS A 492 -19.89 5.68 -21.55
C HIS A 492 -18.37 5.46 -21.77
N LEU A 493 -17.87 4.23 -21.62
CA LEU A 493 -16.46 3.89 -21.82
C LEU A 493 -16.14 3.44 -23.26
N THR A 494 -17.15 2.97 -24.00
CA THR A 494 -17.04 2.41 -25.37
C THR A 494 -16.22 3.28 -26.33
N ARG A 495 -16.48 4.59 -26.34
CA ARG A 495 -15.80 5.58 -27.20
C ARG A 495 -14.28 5.68 -26.97
N HIS A 496 -13.80 5.30 -25.78
CA HIS A 496 -12.39 5.35 -25.38
C HIS A 496 -11.67 4.04 -25.73
N PHE A 497 -12.40 2.92 -25.78
CA PHE A 497 -11.87 1.58 -26.02
C PHE A 497 -12.49 0.92 -27.27
N PRO A 498 -12.44 1.55 -28.47
CA PRO A 498 -13.15 1.06 -29.66
C PRO A 498 -12.66 -0.31 -30.17
N ASN A 499 -11.43 -0.72 -29.86
CA ASN A 499 -10.86 -2.02 -30.27
C ASN A 499 -10.88 -3.07 -29.16
N LEU A 500 -11.69 -2.87 -28.11
CA LEU A 500 -11.80 -3.79 -26.99
C LEU A 500 -12.33 -5.16 -27.44
N LYS A 501 -11.52 -6.21 -27.24
CA LYS A 501 -11.88 -7.61 -27.56
C LYS A 501 -12.37 -8.39 -26.34
N VAL A 502 -11.77 -8.14 -25.18
CA VAL A 502 -12.02 -8.91 -23.95
C VAL A 502 -12.37 -7.99 -22.81
N LEU A 503 -13.59 -8.15 -22.28
CA LEU A 503 -14.06 -7.46 -21.08
C LEU A 503 -14.07 -8.44 -19.89
N VAL A 504 -13.36 -8.11 -18.81
CA VAL A 504 -13.34 -8.93 -17.59
C VAL A 504 -14.05 -8.19 -16.46
N LEU A 505 -15.08 -8.80 -15.87
CA LEU A 505 -15.90 -8.20 -14.81
C LEU A 505 -15.80 -9.02 -13.52
N TYR A 506 -15.04 -8.51 -12.54
CA TYR A 506 -15.01 -9.08 -11.19
C TYR A 506 -16.21 -8.60 -10.35
N GLY A 507 -16.57 -9.36 -9.32
CA GLY A 507 -17.72 -9.11 -8.44
C GLY A 507 -19.08 -9.53 -9.03
N VAL A 508 -19.09 -10.24 -10.16
CA VAL A 508 -20.31 -10.70 -10.85
C VAL A 508 -20.66 -12.14 -10.42
N PHE A 509 -21.28 -12.28 -9.25
CA PHE A 509 -21.52 -13.60 -8.63
C PHE A 509 -22.65 -14.42 -9.24
N ASN A 510 -23.64 -13.78 -9.87
CA ASN A 510 -24.84 -14.45 -10.40
C ASN A 510 -25.53 -13.62 -11.49
N ARG A 511 -26.48 -14.28 -12.19
CA ARG A 511 -27.28 -13.72 -13.30
C ARG A 511 -28.07 -12.45 -12.96
N ASP A 512 -28.29 -12.18 -11.68
CA ASP A 512 -29.13 -11.07 -11.23
C ASP A 512 -28.37 -9.75 -11.07
N SER A 513 -27.03 -9.79 -11.16
CA SER A 513 -26.15 -8.61 -11.22
C SER A 513 -26.57 -7.61 -12.30
N TYR A 514 -26.65 -6.33 -11.92
CA TYR A 514 -27.00 -5.24 -12.84
C TYR A 514 -25.90 -4.99 -13.88
N ALA A 515 -24.63 -5.07 -13.50
CA ALA A 515 -23.49 -4.95 -14.42
C ALA A 515 -23.57 -5.99 -15.55
N LEU A 516 -23.91 -7.24 -15.21
CA LEU A 516 -24.06 -8.30 -16.22
C LEU A 516 -25.30 -8.09 -17.11
N LYS A 517 -26.43 -7.68 -16.53
CA LYS A 517 -27.65 -7.35 -17.28
C LYS A 517 -27.42 -6.19 -18.25
N ASN A 518 -26.67 -5.16 -17.84
CA ASN A 518 -26.35 -4.01 -18.68
C ASN A 518 -25.27 -4.31 -19.72
N ALA A 519 -24.21 -5.08 -19.40
CA ALA A 519 -23.26 -5.55 -20.40
C ALA A 519 -23.95 -6.35 -21.51
N ILE A 520 -24.87 -7.27 -21.16
CA ILE A 520 -25.69 -8.01 -22.14
C ILE A 520 -26.57 -7.06 -22.97
N ARG A 521 -27.10 -5.98 -22.39
CA ARG A 521 -27.88 -4.94 -23.10
C ARG A 521 -27.00 -4.16 -24.08
N GLU A 522 -25.85 -3.65 -23.64
CA GLU A 522 -24.91 -2.88 -24.47
C GLU A 522 -24.35 -3.70 -25.66
N LEU A 523 -24.16 -5.02 -25.47
CA LEU A 523 -23.82 -5.97 -26.54
C LEU A 523 -24.97 -6.18 -27.53
N ARG A 524 -26.24 -6.23 -27.05
CA ARG A 524 -27.43 -6.29 -27.92
C ARG A 524 -27.63 -5.03 -28.75
N ASP A 525 -27.35 -3.88 -28.14
CA ASP A 525 -27.51 -2.56 -28.76
C ASP A 525 -26.36 -2.23 -29.75
N GLY A 526 -25.41 -3.16 -29.97
CA GLY A 526 -24.32 -3.01 -30.93
C GLY A 526 -23.30 -1.93 -30.54
N THR A 527 -23.21 -1.61 -29.23
CA THR A 527 -22.31 -0.57 -28.73
C THR A 527 -20.86 -1.09 -28.68
N TRP A 528 -20.68 -2.33 -28.25
CA TRP A 528 -19.40 -3.02 -28.13
C TRP A 528 -19.12 -3.94 -29.33
N ARG A 529 -18.87 -3.35 -30.50
CA ARG A 529 -18.76 -4.09 -31.78
C ARG A 529 -17.56 -5.02 -31.89
N SER A 530 -16.48 -4.72 -31.18
CA SER A 530 -15.23 -5.49 -31.25
C SER A 530 -15.08 -6.52 -30.13
N ILE A 531 -16.02 -6.60 -29.17
CA ILE A 531 -15.92 -7.57 -28.08
C ILE A 531 -16.15 -8.98 -28.64
N GLU A 532 -15.17 -9.85 -28.42
CA GLU A 532 -15.20 -11.27 -28.74
C GLU A 532 -15.53 -12.10 -27.48
N ARG A 533 -15.16 -11.60 -26.28
CA ARG A 533 -15.32 -12.33 -25.01
C ARG A 533 -15.68 -11.44 -23.81
N VAL A 534 -16.54 -11.97 -22.94
CA VAL A 534 -16.79 -11.45 -21.59
C VAL A 534 -16.42 -12.51 -20.54
N CYS A 535 -15.46 -12.19 -19.67
CA CYS A 535 -15.02 -13.06 -18.58
C CYS A 535 -15.66 -12.63 -17.24
N LEU A 536 -16.22 -13.57 -16.49
CA LEU A 536 -16.91 -13.37 -15.22
C LEU A 536 -16.32 -14.28 -14.11
N PRO A 537 -15.15 -13.94 -13.54
CA PRO A 537 -14.36 -14.89 -12.74
C PRO A 537 -15.02 -15.35 -11.44
N ASP A 538 -15.86 -14.50 -10.83
CA ASP A 538 -16.52 -14.77 -9.54
C ASP A 538 -17.90 -15.44 -9.68
N TYR A 539 -18.28 -15.89 -10.89
CA TYR A 539 -19.64 -16.35 -11.18
C TYR A 539 -19.93 -17.79 -10.69
N ASP A 540 -20.78 -17.92 -9.66
CA ASP A 540 -21.10 -19.18 -8.96
C ASP A 540 -22.40 -19.85 -9.48
N GLY A 541 -22.86 -19.47 -10.68
CA GLY A 541 -24.15 -19.90 -11.22
C GLY A 541 -24.09 -21.16 -12.08
N SER A 542 -24.45 -22.32 -11.52
CA SER A 542 -24.71 -23.51 -12.36
C SER A 542 -25.95 -23.31 -13.25
N GLY A 543 -25.76 -23.45 -14.58
CA GLY A 543 -26.87 -23.47 -15.54
C GLY A 543 -27.19 -22.16 -16.27
N TRP A 544 -26.27 -21.20 -16.36
CA TRP A 544 -26.40 -20.06 -17.29
C TRP A 544 -25.47 -20.20 -18.49
N TYR A 545 -25.89 -21.04 -19.44
CA TYR A 545 -25.24 -21.23 -20.73
C TYR A 545 -25.51 -20.01 -21.63
N MET A 546 -24.54 -19.09 -21.67
CA MET A 546 -24.36 -18.10 -22.75
C MET A 546 -23.03 -18.40 -23.45
N ASP A 547 -22.74 -19.67 -23.75
CA ASP A 547 -21.51 -20.10 -24.45
C ASP A 547 -21.24 -19.21 -25.68
N ARG A 548 -22.32 -18.80 -26.33
CA ARG A 548 -22.39 -17.98 -27.54
C ARG A 548 -23.58 -17.03 -27.43
N PHE A 549 -23.32 -15.75 -27.23
CA PHE A 549 -24.33 -14.70 -27.35
C PHE A 549 -24.26 -14.08 -28.75
N VAL A 550 -25.34 -14.19 -29.53
CA VAL A 550 -25.43 -13.57 -30.87
C VAL A 550 -26.03 -12.17 -30.74
N GLY A 551 -25.23 -11.16 -31.08
CA GLY A 551 -25.65 -9.75 -31.10
C GLY A 551 -26.47 -9.39 -32.34
N GLN A 552 -26.63 -8.08 -32.59
CA GLN A 552 -26.96 -7.64 -33.95
C GLN A 552 -25.77 -7.93 -34.89
N GLU A 553 -26.03 -8.12 -36.18
CA GLU A 553 -25.03 -8.42 -37.23
C GLU A 553 -24.37 -9.83 -37.15
N GLU A 554 -25.03 -10.82 -36.53
CA GLU A 554 -24.53 -12.22 -36.39
C GLU A 554 -23.22 -12.38 -35.60
N HIS A 555 -22.71 -11.31 -34.98
CA HIS A 555 -21.49 -11.34 -34.17
C HIS A 555 -21.66 -12.19 -32.90
N GLU A 556 -20.78 -13.15 -32.69
CA GLU A 556 -20.86 -14.17 -31.65
C GLU A 556 -19.88 -13.85 -30.51
N VAL A 557 -20.42 -13.57 -29.32
CA VAL A 557 -19.65 -13.20 -28.12
C VAL A 557 -19.63 -14.35 -27.13
N GLN A 558 -18.44 -14.78 -26.72
CA GLN A 558 -18.27 -15.87 -25.76
C GLN A 558 -18.33 -15.35 -24.32
N PHE A 559 -19.13 -15.99 -23.46
CA PHE A 559 -19.04 -15.79 -22.00
C PHE A 559 -18.21 -16.91 -21.36
N SER A 560 -17.29 -16.57 -20.45
CA SER A 560 -16.49 -17.54 -19.69
C SER A 560 -16.40 -17.17 -18.20
N THR A 561 -16.20 -18.17 -17.34
CA THR A 561 -15.82 -17.97 -15.94
C THR A 561 -14.31 -18.00 -15.71
N SER A 562 -13.53 -18.22 -16.78
CA SER A 562 -12.07 -18.29 -16.77
C SER A 562 -11.45 -17.14 -17.58
N CYS A 563 -10.36 -16.57 -17.05
CA CYS A 563 -9.43 -15.69 -17.77
C CYS A 563 -8.34 -16.46 -18.53
N THR A 564 -8.33 -17.79 -18.46
CA THR A 564 -7.46 -18.66 -19.28
C THR A 564 -8.28 -19.39 -20.35
N LEU A 565 -7.65 -19.61 -21.50
CA LEU A 565 -8.19 -20.43 -22.60
C LEU A 565 -8.16 -21.92 -22.24
N ASP A 566 -8.99 -22.72 -22.91
CA ASP A 566 -9.10 -24.18 -22.71
C ASP A 566 -7.80 -24.95 -23.02
N ASP A 567 -6.82 -24.31 -23.68
CA ASP A 567 -5.48 -24.84 -23.94
C ASP A 567 -4.46 -24.52 -22.82
N GLY A 568 -4.88 -23.84 -21.77
CA GLY A 568 -4.04 -23.44 -20.64
C GLY A 568 -3.24 -22.15 -20.86
N THR A 569 -3.43 -21.43 -21.97
CA THR A 569 -2.78 -20.13 -22.19
C THR A 569 -3.57 -18.97 -21.58
N CYS A 570 -2.87 -18.01 -20.98
CA CYS A 570 -3.47 -16.70 -20.67
C CYS A 570 -3.78 -15.96 -21.99
N ILE A 571 -4.89 -15.25 -22.01
CA ILE A 571 -5.57 -14.68 -23.20
C ILE A 571 -4.66 -13.82 -24.10
N VAL A 572 -3.56 -13.28 -23.58
CA VAL A 572 -2.71 -12.28 -24.26
C VAL A 572 -1.46 -12.88 -24.95
N ASN A 573 -1.13 -14.16 -24.71
CA ASN A 573 0.09 -14.81 -25.25
C ASN A 573 0.06 -15.13 -26.76
N ILE A 574 -1.08 -14.95 -27.43
CA ILE A 574 -1.29 -15.34 -28.84
C ILE A 574 -0.55 -14.43 -29.84
N GLY A 575 -0.08 -13.24 -29.42
CA GLY A 575 0.48 -12.21 -30.31
C GLY A 575 1.90 -12.44 -30.86
N LEU A 576 2.67 -13.40 -30.34
CA LEU A 576 4.11 -13.57 -30.68
C LEU A 576 4.43 -14.81 -31.55
N GLY A 577 3.43 -15.62 -31.90
CA GLY A 577 3.65 -16.96 -32.48
C GLY A 577 3.47 -17.14 -33.99
N LEU A 578 2.85 -16.19 -34.70
CA LEU A 578 2.37 -16.41 -36.09
C LEU A 578 2.63 -15.24 -37.05
N VAL A 579 3.87 -14.74 -37.09
CA VAL A 579 4.40 -13.98 -38.25
C VAL A 579 5.80 -14.49 -38.59
N ASN A 580 5.89 -15.73 -39.06
CA ASN A 580 7.05 -16.30 -39.77
C ASN A 580 6.71 -17.69 -40.32
N LEU A 581 5.74 -17.77 -41.23
CA LEU A 581 5.46 -18.95 -42.06
C LEU A 581 4.63 -18.54 -43.29
N HIS A 582 5.17 -17.66 -44.12
CA HIS A 582 4.89 -17.52 -45.57
C HIS A 582 5.75 -16.41 -46.18
N ASP A 583 7.03 -16.72 -46.43
CA ASP A 583 7.65 -16.66 -47.77
C ASP A 583 9.02 -17.40 -47.73
#